data_AF-K9HTF4-F1
#
_entry.id   AF-K9HTF4-F1
#
_cell.length_a   1.000
_cell.length_b   1.000
_cell.length_c   1.000
_cell.angle_alpha   90.00
_cell.angle_beta   90.00
_cell.angle_gamma   90.00
#
_symmetry.space_group_name_H-M   'P 1'
#
loop_
_entity.id
_entity.type
_entity.pdbx_description
1 polymer ?
#
loop_
_entity_poly.entity_id
_entity_poly.type
_entity_poly.pdbx_seq_one_letter_code
_entity_poly.pdbx_strand_id
1 'polypeptide(L)'
;MKAPGFFRNDPDRDDGPSRGGGWNGSGGRGPGRDPGNQGRMDFNRRSLISVALAIAFAVLIASVMPPPLVAATFSEICFFGALGIGVVAAIRREPIAGAPVLTGWDRAAMLLLLSQIAGLFVDHAEVEAYLRQVQQTGQF
;
A
#
# COMPACT_ATOMS: atom_id res chain seq x y z
N MET A 1 -42.79 -35.68 25.26
CA MET A 1 -42.47 -36.97 25.91
C MET A 1 -41.02 -37.32 25.58
N LYS A 2 -40.23 -37.58 26.62
CA LYS A 2 -38.76 -37.69 26.62
C LYS A 2 -38.40 -39.15 26.94
N ALA A 3 -37.56 -39.77 26.12
CA ALA A 3 -36.70 -40.88 26.55
C ALA A 3 -35.44 -40.96 25.65
N PRO A 4 -34.29 -41.38 26.19
CA PRO A 4 -32.95 -41.03 25.70
C PRO A 4 -32.20 -42.20 25.04
N GLY A 5 -31.49 -41.93 23.95
CA GLY A 5 -30.65 -42.89 23.23
C GLY A 5 -29.18 -42.75 23.59
N PHE A 6 -28.75 -43.54 24.56
CA PHE A 6 -27.46 -44.21 24.75
C PHE A 6 -26.17 -43.62 24.15
N PHE A 7 -25.28 -43.21 25.06
CA PHE A 7 -23.83 -43.18 24.90
C PHE A 7 -23.29 -44.56 24.48
N ARG A 8 -22.47 -44.60 23.44
CA ARG A 8 -21.45 -45.65 23.27
C ARG A 8 -20.08 -45.00 23.41
N ASN A 9 -19.38 -45.38 24.47
CA ASN A 9 -17.94 -45.23 24.62
C ASN A 9 -17.29 -46.37 23.82
N ASP A 10 -16.48 -46.05 22.83
CA ASP A 10 -15.56 -47.00 22.19
C ASP A 10 -14.16 -46.82 22.83
N PRO A 11 -13.67 -47.79 23.63
CA PRO A 11 -12.42 -47.69 24.38
C PRO A 11 -11.25 -48.46 23.76
N ASP A 12 -11.12 -48.45 22.43
CA ASP A 12 -9.99 -49.03 21.69
C ASP A 12 -9.26 -47.87 20.97
N ARG A 13 -8.25 -47.20 21.54
CA ARG A 13 -6.94 -47.68 21.99
C ARG A 13 -6.22 -48.54 20.95
N ASP A 14 -5.62 -47.85 19.99
CA ASP A 14 -4.43 -48.34 19.27
C ASP A 14 -3.29 -47.34 19.47
N ASP A 15 -2.50 -47.62 20.50
CA ASP A 15 -1.24 -46.97 20.83
C ASP A 15 -0.16 -47.45 19.85
N GLY A 16 -0.02 -46.75 18.72
CA GLY A 16 1.06 -46.98 17.76
C GLY A 16 2.44 -46.60 18.33
N PRO A 17 3.49 -47.40 18.09
CA PRO A 17 4.77 -47.27 18.77
C PRO A 17 5.52 -45.97 18.38
N SER A 18 5.87 -45.22 19.42
CA SER A 18 6.82 -44.11 19.42
C SER A 18 8.16 -44.56 18.82
N ARG A 19 8.41 -44.22 17.55
CA ARG A 19 9.72 -44.34 16.92
C ARG A 19 10.44 -42.99 16.96
N GLY A 20 11.51 -42.95 17.75
CA GLY A 20 12.75 -42.17 17.57
C GLY A 20 12.59 -40.69 17.21
N GLY A 21 12.91 -39.75 18.09
CA GLY A 21 14.25 -39.66 18.66
C GLY A 21 15.25 -39.27 17.57
N GLY A 22 15.18 -38.00 17.13
CA GLY A 22 16.06 -37.45 16.11
C GLY A 22 16.00 -35.92 16.05
N TRP A 23 15.80 -35.24 17.18
CA TRP A 23 16.10 -33.80 17.26
C TRP A 23 17.62 -33.64 17.32
N ASN A 24 18.25 -33.69 16.15
CA ASN A 24 19.64 -33.31 15.97
C ASN A 24 19.75 -31.79 16.02
N GLY A 25 19.83 -31.26 17.24
CA GLY A 25 20.19 -29.87 17.49
C GLY A 25 21.68 -29.66 17.27
N SER A 26 22.09 -29.37 16.03
CA SER A 26 23.35 -28.69 15.73
C SER A 26 23.45 -28.37 14.24
N GLY A 27 23.11 -27.13 13.88
CA GLY A 27 23.19 -26.67 12.50
C GLY A 27 22.99 -25.16 12.39
N GLY A 28 23.95 -24.40 12.91
CA GLY A 28 24.23 -23.03 12.46
C GLY A 28 23.12 -21.99 12.62
N ARG A 29 23.06 -21.34 13.80
CA ARG A 29 22.64 -19.94 13.86
C ARG A 29 23.72 -19.07 13.21
N GLY A 30 23.82 -19.11 11.88
CA GLY A 30 24.20 -17.89 11.16
C GLY A 30 23.09 -16.84 11.37
N PRO A 31 23.31 -15.55 11.10
CA PRO A 31 22.21 -14.58 11.04
C PRO A 31 21.26 -15.04 9.92
N GLY A 32 20.27 -15.84 10.32
CA GLY A 32 19.31 -16.47 9.45
C GLY A 32 18.48 -15.38 8.81
N ARG A 33 18.74 -15.12 7.53
CA ARG A 33 17.76 -14.50 6.65
C ARG A 33 16.54 -15.40 6.67
N ASP A 34 15.55 -15.05 7.48
CA ASP A 34 14.24 -15.67 7.40
C ASP A 34 13.72 -15.48 5.97
N PRO A 35 13.54 -16.55 5.18
CA PRO A 35 13.13 -16.43 3.78
C PRO A 35 11.77 -15.72 3.64
N GLY A 36 10.89 -15.87 4.65
CA GLY A 36 9.63 -15.13 4.75
C GLY A 36 9.80 -13.63 5.01
N ASN A 37 10.89 -13.21 5.66
CA ASN A 37 11.19 -11.79 5.88
C ASN A 37 11.81 -11.15 4.63
N GLN A 38 12.65 -11.91 3.91
CA GLN A 38 13.22 -11.47 2.64
C GLN A 38 12.15 -11.20 1.58
N GLY A 39 11.18 -12.10 1.41
CA GLY A 39 10.08 -11.90 0.46
C GLY A 39 9.20 -10.68 0.79
N ARG A 40 9.00 -10.36 2.07
CA ARG A 40 8.27 -9.15 2.52
C ARG A 40 9.05 -7.88 2.21
N MET A 41 10.36 -7.86 2.46
CA MET A 41 11.22 -6.73 2.12
C MET A 41 11.23 -6.44 0.61
N ASP A 42 11.30 -7.47 -0.22
CA ASP A 42 11.28 -7.32 -1.68
C ASP A 42 9.95 -6.75 -2.18
N PHE A 43 8.82 -7.19 -1.59
CA PHE A 43 7.50 -6.65 -1.90
C PHE A 43 7.38 -5.18 -1.48
N ASN A 44 7.78 -4.84 -0.25
CA ASN A 44 7.78 -3.46 0.24
C ASN A 44 8.65 -2.55 -0.63
N ARG A 45 9.82 -3.03 -1.06
CA ARG A 45 10.71 -2.27 -1.92
C ARG A 45 10.09 -1.99 -3.29
N ARG A 46 9.43 -2.98 -3.90
CA ARG A 46 8.69 -2.80 -5.16
C ARG A 46 7.55 -1.80 -5.01
N SER A 47 6.78 -1.91 -3.92
CA SER A 47 5.71 -0.97 -3.59
C SER A 47 6.23 0.47 -3.45
N LEU A 48 7.32 0.68 -2.72
CA LEU A 48 7.95 2.00 -2.56
C LEU A 48 8.49 2.54 -3.89
N ILE A 49 9.12 1.70 -4.72
CA ILE A 49 9.59 2.10 -6.05
C ILE A 49 8.41 2.55 -6.92
N SER A 50 7.28 1.83 -6.88
CA SER A 50 6.09 2.23 -7.65
C SER A 50 5.52 3.58 -7.22
N VAL A 51 5.51 3.87 -5.91
CA VAL A 51 5.07 5.18 -5.40
C VAL A 51 6.06 6.26 -5.79
N ALA A 52 7.36 6.01 -5.64
CA ALA A 52 8.40 6.96 -6.03
C ALA A 52 8.34 7.29 -7.53
N LEU A 53 8.07 6.30 -8.38
CA LEU A 53 7.85 6.50 -9.82
C LEU A 53 6.59 7.32 -10.09
N ALA A 54 5.49 7.07 -9.38
CA ALA A 54 4.27 7.87 -9.51
C ALA A 54 4.51 9.34 -9.13
N ILE A 55 5.25 9.58 -8.04
CA ILE A 55 5.63 10.94 -7.61
C ILE A 55 6.56 11.59 -8.65
N ALA A 56 7.59 10.89 -9.12
CA ALA A 56 8.51 11.41 -10.12
C ALA A 56 7.78 11.77 -11.42
N PHE A 57 6.82 10.95 -11.84
CA PHE A 57 5.97 11.22 -12.99
C PHE A 57 5.07 12.44 -12.76
N ALA A 58 4.47 12.56 -11.58
CA ALA A 58 3.67 13.74 -11.21
C ALA A 58 4.52 15.02 -11.22
N VAL A 59 5.74 14.98 -10.70
CA VAL A 59 6.70 16.11 -10.75
C VAL A 59 7.07 16.44 -12.19
N LEU A 60 7.35 15.42 -13.02
CA LEU A 60 7.69 15.63 -14.44
C LEU A 60 6.57 16.35 -15.18
N ILE A 61 5.32 15.90 -15.03
CA ILE A 61 4.17 16.57 -15.65
C ILE A 61 4.00 17.98 -15.10
N ALA A 62 4.07 18.15 -13.78
CA ALA A 62 3.93 19.45 -13.15
C ALA A 62 5.02 20.43 -13.60
N SER A 63 6.24 19.95 -13.91
CA SER A 63 7.35 20.80 -14.36
C SER A 63 7.16 21.41 -15.75
N VAL A 64 6.24 20.88 -16.56
CA VAL A 64 5.89 21.44 -17.87
C VAL A 64 4.87 22.57 -17.73
N MET A 65 4.21 22.70 -16.58
CA MET A 65 3.22 23.74 -16.35
C MET A 65 3.86 25.08 -16.02
N PRO A 66 3.15 26.20 -16.30
CA PRO A 66 3.55 27.53 -15.85
C PRO A 66 3.82 27.55 -14.34
N PRO A 67 4.80 28.33 -13.85
CA PRO A 67 5.17 28.41 -12.44
C PRO A 67 3.99 28.49 -11.44
N PRO A 68 2.95 29.33 -11.64
CA PRO A 68 1.82 29.40 -10.70
C PRO A 68 0.98 28.11 -10.64
N LEU A 69 1.01 27.29 -11.70
CA LEU A 69 0.21 26.08 -11.82
C LEU A 69 0.95 24.81 -11.38
N VAL A 70 2.26 24.86 -11.14
CA VAL A 70 3.08 23.67 -10.83
C VAL A 70 2.57 22.96 -9.58
N ALA A 71 2.44 23.68 -8.45
CA ALA A 71 2.01 23.11 -7.18
C ALA A 71 0.57 22.59 -7.24
N ALA A 72 -0.32 23.33 -7.91
CA ALA A 72 -1.72 22.95 -8.08
C ALA A 72 -1.84 21.67 -8.92
N THR A 73 -1.13 21.62 -10.05
CA THR A 73 -1.12 20.44 -10.94
C THR A 73 -0.54 19.22 -10.25
N PHE A 74 0.56 19.39 -9.51
CA PHE A 74 1.18 18.31 -8.76
C PHE A 74 0.23 17.75 -7.68
N SER A 75 -0.46 18.63 -6.95
CA SER A 75 -1.48 18.26 -5.96
C SER A 75 -2.59 17.41 -6.58
N GLU A 76 -3.18 17.89 -7.68
CA GLU A 76 -4.27 17.18 -8.37
C GLU A 76 -3.84 15.81 -8.90
N ILE A 77 -2.66 15.72 -9.53
CA ILE A 77 -2.15 14.43 -10.03
C ILE A 77 -1.95 13.44 -8.88
N CYS A 78 -1.38 13.90 -7.75
CA CYS A 78 -1.21 13.06 -6.58
C CYS A 78 -2.55 12.62 -5.99
N PHE A 79 -3.55 13.51 -5.96
CA PHE A 79 -4.90 13.21 -5.49
C PHE A 79 -5.58 12.14 -6.36
N PHE A 80 -5.58 12.30 -7.68
CA PHE A 80 -6.12 11.29 -8.60
C PHE A 80 -5.35 9.97 -8.55
N GLY A 81 -4.02 10.04 -8.38
CA GLY A 81 -3.19 8.86 -8.16
C GLY A 81 -3.57 8.12 -6.89
N ALA A 82 -3.79 8.84 -5.78
CA ALA A 82 -4.25 8.26 -4.52
C ALA A 82 -5.61 7.58 -4.67
N LEU A 83 -6.56 8.24 -5.35
CA LEU A 83 -7.90 7.71 -5.62
C LEU A 83 -7.81 6.44 -6.45
N GLY A 84 -7.05 6.45 -7.55
CA GLY A 84 -6.86 5.29 -8.41
C GLY A 84 -6.26 4.09 -7.66
N ILE A 85 -5.21 4.30 -6.87
CA ILE A 85 -4.62 3.23 -6.06
C ILE A 85 -5.60 2.72 -5.00
N GLY A 86 -6.34 3.62 -4.34
CA GLY A 86 -7.36 3.27 -3.35
C GLY A 86 -8.48 2.43 -3.95
N VAL A 87 -8.98 2.79 -5.13
CA VAL A 87 -10.00 2.00 -5.87
C VAL A 87 -9.46 0.62 -6.23
N VAL A 88 -8.23 0.53 -6.74
CA VAL A 88 -7.61 -0.77 -7.06
C VAL A 88 -7.43 -1.62 -5.81
N ALA A 89 -7.01 -1.03 -4.69
CA ALA A 89 -6.89 -1.74 -3.41
C ALA A 89 -8.25 -2.24 -2.89
N ALA A 90 -9.30 -1.43 -3.05
CA ALA A 90 -10.67 -1.80 -2.71
C ALA A 90 -11.19 -2.96 -3.57
N ILE A 91 -10.98 -2.90 -4.90
CA ILE A 91 -11.37 -3.97 -5.83
C ILE A 91 -10.62 -5.27 -5.50
N ARG A 92 -9.33 -5.18 -5.17
CA ARG A 92 -8.50 -6.32 -4.77
C ARG A 92 -8.79 -6.82 -3.35
N ARG A 93 -9.69 -6.15 -2.61
CA ARG A 93 -10.03 -6.44 -1.22
C ARG A 93 -8.78 -6.56 -0.34
N GLU A 94 -7.82 -5.67 -0.55
CA GLU A 94 -6.59 -5.67 0.24
C GLU A 94 -6.92 -5.39 1.72
N PRO A 95 -6.31 -6.14 2.66
CA PRO A 95 -6.59 -5.98 4.09
C PRO A 95 -6.13 -4.58 4.57
N ILE A 96 -7.02 -3.89 5.29
CA ILE A 96 -6.78 -2.52 5.77
C ILE A 96 -5.85 -2.49 6.98
N ALA A 97 -5.86 -3.55 7.80
CA ALA A 97 -5.07 -3.64 9.04
C ALA A 97 -4.47 -5.03 9.23
N GLY A 98 -3.32 -5.10 9.90
CA GLY A 98 -2.66 -6.36 10.26
C GLY A 98 -1.82 -7.01 9.15
N ALA A 99 -1.65 -6.35 8.00
CA ALA A 99 -0.77 -6.83 6.95
C ALA A 99 0.71 -6.61 7.34
N PRO A 100 1.58 -7.62 7.16
CA PRO A 100 3.02 -7.48 7.44
C PRO A 100 3.80 -6.77 6.29
N VAL A 101 3.10 -6.19 5.31
CA VAL A 101 3.66 -5.56 4.11
C VAL A 101 2.90 -4.27 3.78
N LEU A 102 3.57 -3.32 3.11
CA LEU A 102 2.95 -2.10 2.60
C LEU A 102 1.83 -2.46 1.61
N THR A 103 0.61 -2.06 1.95
CA THR A 103 -0.59 -2.32 1.16
C THR A 103 -0.81 -1.22 0.11
N GLY A 104 -1.76 -1.42 -0.79
CA GLY A 104 -2.30 -0.37 -1.66
C GLY A 104 -2.90 0.78 -0.86
N TRP A 105 -3.49 0.52 0.30
CA TRP A 105 -4.02 1.56 1.19
C TRP A 105 -2.93 2.49 1.70
N ASP A 106 -1.77 1.95 2.10
CA ASP A 106 -0.64 2.77 2.55
C ASP A 106 -0.10 3.64 1.42
N ARG A 107 -0.01 3.09 0.20
CA ARG A 107 0.44 3.83 -0.99
C ARG A 107 -0.53 4.95 -1.36
N ALA A 108 -1.84 4.69 -1.30
CA ALA A 108 -2.87 5.69 -1.52
C ALA A 108 -2.81 6.80 -0.45
N ALA A 109 -2.64 6.43 0.82
CA ALA A 109 -2.51 7.38 1.92
C ALA A 109 -1.27 8.28 1.77
N MET A 110 -0.13 7.73 1.34
CA MET A 110 1.08 8.52 1.07
C MET A 110 0.86 9.54 -0.04
N LEU A 111 0.26 9.14 -1.16
CA LEU A 111 -0.04 10.06 -2.27
C LEU A 111 -1.07 11.12 -1.87
N LEU A 112 -2.07 10.75 -1.08
CA LEU A 112 -3.06 11.69 -0.56
C LEU A 112 -2.40 12.70 0.39
N LEU A 113 -1.54 12.24 1.30
CA LEU A 113 -0.79 13.13 2.19
C LEU A 113 0.07 14.12 1.39
N LEU A 114 0.76 13.63 0.36
CA LEU A 114 1.54 14.48 -0.54
C LEU A 114 0.67 15.49 -1.30
N SER A 115 -0.53 15.10 -1.74
CA SER A 115 -1.47 16.03 -2.38
C SER A 115 -1.89 17.13 -1.41
N GLN A 116 -2.19 16.79 -0.15
CA GLN A 116 -2.56 17.79 0.85
C GLN A 116 -1.40 18.75 1.16
N ILE A 117 -0.18 18.22 1.32
CA ILE A 117 1.01 19.05 1.55
C ILE A 117 1.23 19.98 0.36
N ALA A 118 1.14 19.47 -0.88
CA ALA A 118 1.27 20.28 -2.09
C ALA A 118 0.19 21.36 -2.19
N GLY A 119 -1.06 21.02 -1.82
CA GLY A 119 -2.19 21.94 -1.77
C GLY A 119 -1.95 23.13 -0.85
N LEU A 120 -1.22 22.97 0.25
CA LEU A 120 -0.87 24.08 1.15
C LEU A 120 0.06 25.13 0.51
N PHE A 121 0.80 24.75 -0.53
CA PHE A 121 1.69 25.65 -1.28
C PHE A 121 1.03 26.26 -2.52
N VAL A 122 -0.26 25.99 -2.76
CA VAL A 122 -0.98 26.57 -3.88
C VAL A 122 -1.38 28.00 -3.55
N ASP A 123 -0.79 28.97 -4.25
CA ASP A 123 -1.27 30.35 -4.22
C ASP A 123 -2.46 30.50 -5.16
N HIS A 124 -3.66 30.41 -4.59
CA HIS A 124 -4.91 30.55 -5.34
C HIS A 124 -5.04 31.93 -6.01
N ALA A 125 -4.45 32.99 -5.45
CA ALA A 125 -4.54 34.33 -6.02
C ALA A 125 -3.71 34.43 -7.31
N GLU A 126 -2.51 33.84 -7.32
CA GLU A 126 -1.66 33.80 -8.52
C GLU A 126 -2.25 32.91 -9.61
N VAL A 127 -2.84 31.77 -9.24
CA VAL A 127 -3.54 30.89 -10.19
C VAL A 127 -4.71 31.61 -10.84
N GLU A 128 -5.56 32.28 -10.06
CA GLU A 128 -6.67 33.05 -10.61
C GLU A 128 -6.21 34.20 -11.51
N ALA A 129 -5.16 34.93 -11.10
CA ALA A 129 -4.59 36.00 -11.90
C ALA A 129 -4.08 35.49 -13.25
N TYR A 130 -3.37 34.36 -13.24
CA TYR A 130 -2.89 33.70 -14.45
C TYR A 130 -4.04 33.24 -15.35
N LEU A 131 -5.07 32.61 -14.80
CA LEU A 131 -6.24 32.16 -15.57
C LEU A 131 -7.00 33.35 -16.20
N ARG A 132 -7.16 34.45 -15.48
CA ARG A 132 -7.76 35.68 -16.02
C ARG A 132 -6.91 36.29 -17.13
N GLN A 133 -5.58 36.28 -16.97
CA GLN A 133 -4.66 36.74 -18.01
C GLN A 133 -4.83 35.91 -19.28
N VAL A 134 -4.79 34.58 -19.18
CA VAL A 134 -4.98 33.65 -20.31
C VAL A 134 -6.32 33.88 -21.02
N GLN A 135 -7.40 34.08 -20.26
CA GLN A 135 -8.73 34.40 -20.81
C GLN A 135 -8.77 35.72 -21.59
N GLN A 136 -8.00 36.72 -21.15
CA GLN A 136 -7.93 38.03 -21.80
C GLN A 136 -7.03 38.02 -23.04
N THR A 137 -5.92 37.28 -23.02
CA THR A 137 -4.96 37.24 -24.14
C THR A 137 -5.34 36.25 -25.23
N GLY A 138 -6.24 35.29 -24.97
CA GLY A 138 -6.67 34.31 -25.97
C GLY A 138 -5.56 33.40 -26.51
N GLN A 139 -4.37 33.46 -25.92
CA GLN A 139 -3.24 32.59 -26.23
C GLN A 139 -3.22 31.43 -25.25
N PHE A 140 -3.34 30.23 -25.80
CA PHE A 140 -3.02 28.96 -25.14
C PHE A 140 -1.53 28.68 -25.26
#